data_AF-A0A847PGN6-F1
#
_entry.id   AF-A0A847PGN6-F1
#
_cell.length_a   1.000
_cell.length_b   1.000
_cell.length_c   1.000
_cell.angle_alpha   90.00
_cell.angle_beta   90.00
_cell.angle_gamma   90.00
#
_symmetry.space_group_name_H-M   'P 1'
#
loop_
_entity.id
_entity.type
_entity.pdbx_description
1 polymer ?
#
loop_
_entity_poly.entity_id
_entity_poly.type
_entity_poly.pdbx_seq_one_letter_code
_entity_poly.pdbx_strand_id
1 'polypeptide(L)'
;MSELIRKRCKNNNISKLSNPKVFIGLISFLLLFFVLCDACLAQENITITNIWYKKMPNFTRVTIKADKPVEEYESMYTGDPDRIVIDIHNADYNITGLVKNTLFLNMGSVKQVRCGQIEADKARFVIDLFQRVDYDMALDATKRLLQINIYDYEEFYSPETQIFTVEPLGADEIKRIKEQELTEYKTSSLVDQVTIPISMNLKETEVVDAIRTLSLLSGVNIVADDSVAGNITLSLNNVTFKDALNWILRLKRLDYTQVGNALIIGTEDIIKTYRQRVTRIVHMENADVENSKGVLDSYFGEDENIRITVDSRLNNLILEGIPEMVVKAEGLIKEIDSSLITKTFKIDNATFAEEVDSIKSMLGIVIPDDNRVLIDSRQNEIIIKGNEEEIANAELMIKGLDKRAPQIMIEAKIIEITLDGQKELGFRWFSNAEEGELTIGELTLGGSLERRGLIEAKLKALATENKINILSNPKVLTLDGKTAVIDSGKQIPIQEEVIDNEGRIRRTVTWKDVGVKLEITPRLSSDGIINMDLFTEVKSLGEEFIVGYPVINNRSQTAKILSKLGETTVIGGLISSEETENIRRIPILSEIPIFGEIFKFRTKNKSRTEVIMLITANKIDY
;
A
#
# COMPACT_ATOMS: atom_id res chain seq x y z
N MET A 1 -64.38 27.23 15.33
CA MET A 1 -63.79 28.58 15.52
C MET A 1 -63.86 29.28 14.16
N SER A 2 -64.59 30.37 13.93
CA SER A 2 -64.70 31.65 14.67
C SER A 2 -63.46 32.55 14.50
N GLU A 3 -63.66 33.64 13.77
CA GLU A 3 -62.95 34.92 13.88
C GLU A 3 -61.41 34.92 13.99
N LEU A 4 -60.76 34.85 12.82
CA LEU A 4 -59.56 35.66 12.58
C LEU A 4 -59.89 36.80 11.59
N ILE A 5 -60.54 37.83 12.14
CA ILE A 5 -60.41 39.26 11.81
C ILE A 5 -60.33 39.59 10.29
N ARG A 6 -61.44 39.81 9.59
CA ARG A 6 -62.33 40.99 9.68
C ARG A 6 -61.68 42.35 9.30
N LYS A 7 -60.99 42.42 8.16
CA LYS A 7 -60.74 43.62 7.33
C LYS A 7 -60.27 43.14 5.94
N ARG A 8 -60.63 43.73 4.79
CA ARG A 8 -61.34 45.00 4.52
C ARG A 8 -61.99 44.96 3.11
N CYS A 9 -63.34 45.06 3.02
CA CYS A 9 -64.05 45.26 1.74
C CYS A 9 -64.81 46.60 1.71
N LYS A 10 -64.64 47.35 0.61
CA LYS A 10 -65.31 48.58 0.13
C LYS A 10 -64.75 48.82 -1.29
N ASN A 11 -65.42 49.24 -2.38
CA ASN A 11 -66.80 49.61 -2.79
C ASN A 11 -66.91 49.21 -4.31
N ASN A 12 -68.01 49.17 -5.08
CA ASN A 12 -69.47 49.39 -4.95
C ASN A 12 -70.16 48.35 -5.92
N ASN A 13 -71.46 48.03 -5.97
CA ASN A 13 -72.77 48.59 -5.55
C ASN A 13 -73.58 49.26 -6.71
N ILE A 14 -74.76 48.69 -7.03
CA ILE A 14 -75.93 49.23 -7.81
C ILE A 14 -75.69 49.52 -9.32
N SER A 15 -76.41 49.04 -10.36
CA SER A 15 -77.72 48.36 -10.63
C SER A 15 -78.86 49.21 -11.24
N LYS A 16 -79.67 48.55 -12.11
CA LYS A 16 -80.99 48.92 -12.72
C LYS A 16 -81.08 49.57 -14.14
N LEU A 17 -81.91 48.91 -14.98
CA LEU A 17 -82.92 49.42 -15.96
C LEU A 17 -82.50 50.41 -17.08
N SER A 18 -83.19 50.54 -18.23
CA SER A 18 -83.97 49.64 -19.13
C SER A 18 -84.64 50.52 -20.22
N ASN A 19 -84.51 50.22 -21.53
CA ASN A 19 -85.46 50.73 -22.54
C ASN A 19 -85.35 50.02 -23.92
N PRO A 20 -86.46 49.51 -24.52
CA PRO A 20 -86.40 48.66 -25.71
C PRO A 20 -86.53 49.44 -27.04
N LYS A 21 -85.48 50.17 -27.44
CA LYS A 21 -85.33 50.66 -28.84
C LYS A 21 -84.02 50.29 -29.53
N VAL A 22 -83.11 49.60 -28.84
CA VAL A 22 -81.86 49.05 -29.41
C VAL A 22 -82.09 47.65 -30.02
N PHE A 23 -83.23 47.01 -29.73
CA PHE A 23 -83.44 45.56 -29.86
C PHE A 23 -83.30 44.99 -31.30
N ILE A 24 -83.59 45.78 -32.34
CA ILE A 24 -83.48 45.33 -33.75
C ILE A 24 -82.04 45.53 -34.28
N GLY A 25 -81.37 46.61 -33.89
CA GLY A 25 -79.94 46.79 -34.17
C GLY A 25 -79.09 45.73 -33.45
N LEU A 26 -79.45 45.40 -32.20
CA LEU A 26 -78.72 44.40 -31.42
C LEU A 26 -78.84 42.99 -32.02
N ILE A 27 -80.00 42.58 -32.55
CA ILE A 27 -80.16 41.25 -33.16
C ILE A 27 -79.38 41.15 -34.48
N SER A 28 -79.36 42.21 -35.31
CA SER A 28 -78.51 42.21 -36.52
C SER A 28 -77.02 42.19 -36.19
N PHE A 29 -76.60 42.86 -35.11
CA PHE A 29 -75.22 42.80 -34.64
C PHE A 29 -74.88 41.44 -34.02
N LEU A 30 -75.82 40.82 -33.28
CA LEU A 30 -75.65 39.51 -32.65
C LEU A 30 -75.56 38.39 -33.69
N LEU A 31 -76.33 38.45 -34.78
CA LEU A 31 -76.23 37.48 -35.87
C LEU A 31 -74.93 37.65 -36.68
N LEU A 32 -74.47 38.89 -36.89
CA LEU A 32 -73.17 39.14 -37.51
C LEU A 32 -72.01 38.72 -36.60
N PHE A 33 -72.18 38.82 -35.27
CA PHE A 33 -71.25 38.24 -34.30
C PHE A 33 -71.26 36.70 -34.38
N PHE A 34 -72.43 36.06 -34.45
CA PHE A 34 -72.54 34.60 -34.60
C PHE A 34 -72.04 34.05 -35.95
N VAL A 35 -71.82 34.88 -36.96
CA VAL A 35 -71.20 34.51 -38.25
C VAL A 35 -69.73 34.94 -38.35
N LEU A 36 -69.19 35.60 -37.31
CA LEU A 36 -67.76 35.89 -37.14
C LEU A 36 -67.14 35.22 -35.89
N CYS A 37 -67.94 34.54 -35.06
CA CYS A 37 -67.50 33.86 -33.82
C CYS A 37 -67.32 32.34 -33.96
N ASP A 38 -67.24 31.81 -35.19
CA ASP A 38 -66.71 30.47 -35.48
C ASP A 38 -65.21 30.48 -35.84
N ALA A 39 -64.56 31.66 -35.80
CA ALA A 39 -63.18 31.85 -36.27
C ALA A 39 -62.25 32.54 -35.23
N CYS A 40 -62.54 32.42 -33.94
CA CYS A 40 -61.59 32.79 -32.88
C CYS A 40 -61.81 32.04 -31.56
N LEU A 41 -61.94 30.70 -31.61
CA LEU A 41 -61.49 29.90 -30.47
C LEU A 41 -59.95 29.97 -30.47
N ALA A 42 -59.38 30.73 -29.52
CA ALA A 42 -57.97 30.61 -29.19
C ALA A 42 -57.78 29.24 -28.53
N GLN A 43 -57.47 28.22 -29.34
CA GLN A 43 -57.24 26.85 -28.89
C GLN A 43 -55.97 26.85 -28.04
N GLU A 44 -56.13 26.88 -26.71
CA GLU A 44 -54.99 26.89 -25.79
C GLU A 44 -54.12 25.64 -25.99
N ASN A 45 -52.88 25.83 -26.44
CA ASN A 45 -51.94 24.74 -26.70
C ASN A 45 -51.92 23.69 -25.58
N ILE A 46 -51.81 22.43 -25.98
CA ILE A 46 -51.66 21.29 -25.09
C ILE A 46 -50.20 21.21 -24.64
N THR A 47 -49.95 21.18 -23.33
CA THR A 47 -48.59 21.11 -22.80
C THR A 47 -48.14 19.66 -22.73
N ILE A 48 -47.05 19.31 -23.44
CA ILE A 48 -46.38 18.03 -23.24
C ILE A 48 -45.60 18.09 -21.93
N THR A 49 -46.05 17.29 -20.96
CA THR A 49 -45.57 17.30 -19.57
C THR A 49 -44.49 16.26 -19.29
N ASN A 50 -44.51 15.13 -19.99
CA ASN A 50 -43.56 14.04 -19.79
C ASN A 50 -43.48 13.10 -20.99
N ILE A 51 -42.36 12.37 -21.10
CA ILE A 51 -42.19 11.23 -21.99
C ILE A 51 -41.48 10.10 -21.23
N TRP A 52 -41.93 8.86 -21.41
CA TRP A 52 -41.26 7.68 -20.88
C TRP A 52 -41.37 6.50 -21.85
N TYR A 53 -40.79 5.38 -21.45
CA TYR A 53 -40.69 4.17 -22.24
C TYR A 53 -40.83 2.93 -21.36
N LYS A 54 -41.13 1.78 -21.97
CA LYS A 54 -41.08 0.47 -21.31
C LYS A 54 -40.87 -0.63 -22.36
N LYS A 55 -39.91 -1.53 -22.14
CA LYS A 55 -39.76 -2.75 -22.93
C LYS A 55 -40.92 -3.71 -22.61
N MET A 56 -41.68 -4.09 -23.62
CA MET A 56 -42.50 -5.30 -23.64
C MET A 56 -41.69 -6.41 -24.33
N PRO A 57 -42.07 -7.70 -24.24
CA PRO A 57 -41.27 -8.77 -24.84
C PRO A 57 -40.94 -8.56 -26.33
N ASN A 58 -41.96 -8.32 -27.17
CA ASN A 58 -41.84 -8.23 -28.64
C ASN A 58 -41.87 -6.78 -29.18
N PHE A 59 -41.88 -5.75 -28.32
CA PHE A 59 -41.86 -4.35 -28.74
C PHE A 59 -41.36 -3.39 -27.65
N THR A 60 -40.80 -2.26 -28.07
CA THR A 60 -40.55 -1.11 -27.18
C THR A 60 -41.74 -0.16 -27.23
N ARG A 61 -42.39 0.07 -26.08
CA ARG A 61 -43.43 1.10 -25.95
C ARG A 61 -42.80 2.43 -25.56
N VAL A 62 -43.00 3.46 -26.38
CA VAL A 62 -42.79 4.87 -26.00
C VAL A 62 -44.15 5.46 -25.60
N THR A 63 -44.18 6.40 -24.66
CA THR A 63 -45.43 7.07 -24.24
C THR A 63 -45.19 8.54 -23.96
N ILE A 64 -45.93 9.40 -24.69
CA ILE A 64 -45.92 10.85 -24.58
C ILE A 64 -47.17 11.28 -23.80
N LYS A 65 -47.02 12.20 -22.83
CA LYS A 65 -48.10 12.65 -21.95
C LYS A 65 -48.38 14.16 -22.07
N ALA A 66 -49.58 14.50 -22.52
CA ALA A 66 -50.12 15.85 -22.48
C ALA A 66 -50.92 16.13 -21.19
N ASP A 67 -51.13 17.40 -20.87
CA ASP A 67 -52.03 17.88 -19.80
C ASP A 67 -53.51 17.84 -20.22
N LYS A 68 -53.78 18.03 -21.51
CA LYS A 68 -55.08 18.03 -22.19
C LYS A 68 -55.17 16.84 -23.17
N PRO A 69 -56.36 16.49 -23.68
CA PRO A 69 -56.50 15.54 -24.79
C PRO A 69 -55.65 15.95 -26.00
N VAL A 70 -54.94 15.00 -26.61
CA VAL A 70 -54.34 15.17 -27.94
C VAL A 70 -55.45 15.02 -28.97
N GLU A 71 -55.63 16.04 -29.81
CA GLU A 71 -56.67 16.07 -30.84
C GLU A 71 -56.14 15.75 -32.24
N GLU A 72 -54.94 16.24 -32.58
CA GLU A 72 -54.30 16.08 -33.89
C GLU A 72 -52.80 15.75 -33.74
N TYR A 73 -52.35 14.71 -34.46
CA TYR A 73 -50.95 14.31 -34.56
C TYR A 73 -50.69 13.57 -35.87
N GLU A 74 -49.49 13.73 -36.43
CA GLU A 74 -49.03 13.05 -37.64
C GLU A 74 -47.80 12.18 -37.33
N SER A 75 -47.54 11.17 -38.17
CA SER A 75 -46.30 10.38 -38.11
C SER A 75 -45.75 10.08 -39.50
N MET A 76 -44.43 10.17 -39.64
CA MET A 76 -43.70 9.89 -40.88
C MET A 76 -42.54 8.94 -40.60
N TYR A 77 -42.37 7.93 -41.45
CA TYR A 77 -41.15 7.12 -41.47
C TYR A 77 -40.09 7.79 -42.36
N THR A 78 -38.83 7.82 -41.93
CA THR A 78 -37.69 8.27 -42.75
C THR A 78 -36.63 7.18 -42.78
N GLY A 79 -36.17 6.80 -43.98
CA GLY A 79 -35.01 5.92 -44.16
C GLY A 79 -33.72 6.71 -44.30
N ASP A 80 -32.60 6.07 -43.95
CA ASP A 80 -31.23 6.58 -44.01
C ASP A 80 -30.94 7.90 -43.24
N PRO A 81 -30.67 7.83 -41.92
CA PRO A 81 -30.82 6.66 -41.04
C PRO A 81 -32.28 6.47 -40.63
N ASP A 82 -32.64 5.22 -40.32
CA ASP A 82 -34.00 4.79 -39.99
C ASP A 82 -34.59 5.53 -38.77
N ARG A 83 -35.75 6.16 -38.97
CA ARG A 83 -36.43 7.04 -38.02
C ARG A 83 -37.95 6.96 -38.12
N ILE A 84 -38.61 7.10 -36.96
CA ILE A 84 -40.02 7.48 -36.88
C ILE A 84 -40.08 8.92 -36.37
N VAL A 85 -40.66 9.82 -37.15
CA VAL A 85 -40.96 11.21 -36.79
C VAL A 85 -42.43 11.31 -36.41
N ILE A 86 -42.75 11.98 -35.31
CA ILE A 86 -44.11 12.22 -34.82
C ILE A 86 -44.24 13.71 -34.51
N ASP A 87 -45.22 14.37 -35.14
CA ASP A 87 -45.54 15.77 -34.91
C ASP A 87 -46.88 15.88 -34.20
N ILE A 88 -46.91 16.63 -33.10
CA ILE A 88 -48.14 16.91 -32.34
C ILE A 88 -48.49 18.39 -32.53
N HIS A 89 -49.72 18.63 -32.98
CA HIS A 89 -50.22 19.96 -33.36
C HIS A 89 -50.90 20.66 -32.16
N ASN A 90 -50.93 22.00 -32.21
CA ASN A 90 -51.36 22.88 -31.11
C ASN A 90 -50.70 22.50 -29.77
N ALA A 91 -49.38 22.24 -29.76
CA ALA A 91 -48.67 21.66 -28.62
C ALA A 91 -47.42 22.44 -28.18
N ASP A 92 -47.31 22.66 -26.86
CA ASP A 92 -46.18 23.30 -26.18
C ASP A 92 -45.27 22.27 -25.48
N TYR A 93 -43.97 22.31 -25.76
CA TYR A 93 -42.97 21.48 -25.10
C TYR A 93 -42.53 22.09 -23.75
N ASN A 94 -42.88 21.44 -22.63
CA ASN A 94 -42.50 21.87 -21.27
C ASN A 94 -41.95 20.72 -20.42
N ILE A 95 -41.11 19.86 -21.01
CA ILE A 95 -40.46 18.75 -20.29
C ILE A 95 -39.21 19.29 -19.55
N THR A 96 -39.16 19.07 -18.24
CA THR A 96 -38.13 19.65 -17.36
C THR A 96 -36.83 18.85 -17.30
N GLY A 97 -35.69 19.52 -17.52
CA GLY A 97 -34.38 19.15 -16.98
C GLY A 97 -33.72 17.88 -17.55
N LEU A 98 -34.16 16.71 -17.10
CA LEU A 98 -33.46 15.42 -17.28
C LEU A 98 -33.67 14.77 -18.66
N VAL A 99 -34.68 15.17 -19.42
CA VAL A 99 -35.07 14.56 -20.71
C VAL A 99 -35.04 15.60 -21.86
N LYS A 100 -34.36 16.73 -21.64
CA LYS A 100 -34.67 18.02 -22.29
C LYS A 100 -34.31 18.18 -23.78
N ASN A 101 -33.95 17.10 -24.47
CA ASN A 101 -33.76 17.06 -25.93
C ASN A 101 -33.60 15.62 -26.47
N THR A 102 -32.89 14.75 -25.73
CA THR A 102 -32.58 13.36 -26.14
C THR A 102 -32.70 12.41 -24.96
N LEU A 103 -33.32 11.26 -25.20
CA LEU A 103 -33.48 10.13 -24.31
C LEU A 103 -32.83 8.90 -24.98
N PHE A 104 -31.63 8.54 -24.53
CA PHE A 104 -30.92 7.35 -25.02
C PHE A 104 -31.59 6.08 -24.49
N LEU A 105 -31.81 5.10 -25.38
CA LEU A 105 -32.57 3.89 -25.07
C LEU A 105 -31.75 2.62 -25.27
N ASN A 106 -31.21 2.42 -26.48
CA ASN A 106 -30.56 1.18 -26.90
C ASN A 106 -31.39 -0.08 -26.51
N MET A 107 -32.71 -0.02 -26.72
CA MET A 107 -33.67 -0.93 -26.09
C MET A 107 -34.62 -1.52 -27.14
N GLY A 108 -34.36 -2.78 -27.51
CA GLY A 108 -34.91 -3.34 -28.75
C GLY A 108 -34.42 -2.55 -29.96
N SER A 109 -35.29 -2.38 -30.95
CA SER A 109 -35.00 -1.72 -32.23
C SER A 109 -34.84 -0.19 -32.11
N VAL A 110 -35.04 0.38 -30.92
CA VAL A 110 -34.98 1.83 -30.66
C VAL A 110 -33.64 2.23 -30.06
N LYS A 111 -32.95 3.15 -30.75
CA LYS A 111 -31.64 3.70 -30.34
C LYS A 111 -31.82 4.85 -29.36
N GLN A 112 -32.60 5.86 -29.71
CA GLN A 112 -32.89 7.03 -28.87
C GLN A 112 -34.19 7.71 -29.30
N VAL A 113 -34.84 8.43 -28.38
CA VAL A 113 -35.92 9.37 -28.71
C VAL A 113 -35.42 10.79 -28.51
N ARG A 114 -35.44 11.59 -29.56
CA ARG A 114 -35.23 13.05 -29.50
C ARG A 114 -36.58 13.76 -29.46
N CYS A 115 -36.66 14.90 -28.79
CA CYS A 115 -37.90 15.67 -28.64
C CYS A 115 -37.65 17.17 -28.45
N GLY A 116 -38.53 18.01 -28.99
CA GLY A 116 -38.44 19.47 -28.82
C GLY A 116 -39.52 20.23 -29.59
N GLN A 117 -39.60 21.54 -29.31
CA GLN A 117 -40.44 22.48 -30.06
C GLN A 117 -39.80 22.76 -31.44
N ILE A 118 -40.60 22.83 -32.50
CA ILE A 118 -40.13 23.21 -33.85
C ILE A 118 -40.82 24.46 -34.38
N GLU A 119 -42.14 24.56 -34.21
CA GLU A 119 -42.93 25.76 -34.51
C GLU A 119 -43.67 26.20 -33.23
N ALA A 120 -44.25 27.41 -33.20
CA ALA A 120 -44.88 27.97 -31.98
C ALA A 120 -46.09 27.18 -31.47
N ASP A 121 -46.57 26.24 -32.27
CA ASP A 121 -47.74 25.38 -32.11
C ASP A 121 -47.42 23.89 -32.36
N LYS A 122 -46.16 23.51 -32.61
CA LYS A 122 -45.78 22.14 -32.99
C LYS A 122 -44.58 21.59 -32.21
N ALA A 123 -44.82 20.49 -31.51
CA ALA A 123 -43.79 19.70 -30.84
C ALA A 123 -43.48 18.42 -31.65
N ARG A 124 -42.20 18.19 -31.96
CA ARG A 124 -41.72 17.03 -32.73
C ARG A 124 -41.00 16.04 -31.82
N PHE A 125 -41.23 14.75 -32.07
CA PHE A 125 -40.53 13.62 -31.50
C PHE A 125 -39.87 12.84 -32.65
N VAL A 126 -38.57 12.57 -32.55
CA VAL A 126 -37.81 11.80 -33.55
C VAL A 126 -37.20 10.59 -32.87
N ILE A 127 -37.74 9.42 -33.18
CA ILE A 127 -37.29 8.14 -32.67
C ILE A 127 -36.26 7.61 -33.68
N ASP A 128 -34.98 7.66 -33.33
CA ASP A 128 -33.94 7.03 -34.13
C ASP A 128 -33.91 5.52 -33.83
N LEU A 129 -33.87 4.72 -34.90
CA LEU A 129 -33.90 3.26 -34.85
C LEU A 129 -32.52 2.66 -35.14
N PHE A 130 -32.37 1.35 -34.92
CA PHE A 130 -31.21 0.59 -35.41
C PHE A 130 -31.43 0.02 -36.82
N GLN A 131 -32.69 -0.24 -37.17
CA GLN A 131 -33.12 -0.80 -38.44
C GLN A 131 -34.59 -0.42 -38.69
N ARG A 132 -35.07 -0.64 -39.91
CA ARG A 132 -36.49 -0.52 -40.25
C ARG A 132 -37.36 -1.54 -39.51
N VAL A 133 -38.46 -1.05 -38.95
CA VAL A 133 -39.44 -1.83 -38.17
C VAL A 133 -40.86 -1.35 -38.39
N ASP A 134 -41.83 -2.24 -38.16
CA ASP A 134 -43.24 -1.87 -38.02
C ASP A 134 -43.51 -1.18 -36.67
N TYR A 135 -44.49 -0.28 -36.66
CA TYR A 135 -44.96 0.39 -35.45
C TYR A 135 -46.45 0.65 -35.50
N ASP A 136 -47.10 0.69 -34.33
CA ASP A 136 -48.45 1.22 -34.17
C ASP A 136 -48.46 2.42 -33.22
N MET A 137 -49.57 3.17 -33.24
CA MET A 137 -49.83 4.24 -32.28
C MET A 137 -51.28 4.18 -31.80
N ALA A 138 -51.48 4.40 -30.51
CA ALA A 138 -52.80 4.48 -29.89
C ALA A 138 -52.86 5.60 -28.85
N LEU A 139 -53.96 6.36 -28.88
CA LEU A 139 -54.34 7.20 -27.74
C LEU A 139 -55.05 6.35 -26.68
N ASP A 140 -54.70 6.58 -25.42
CA ASP A 140 -55.45 6.07 -24.26
C ASP A 140 -56.91 6.57 -24.26
N ALA A 141 -57.79 5.91 -23.50
CA ALA A 141 -59.19 6.31 -23.33
C ALA A 141 -59.39 7.77 -22.84
N THR A 142 -58.39 8.35 -22.16
CA THR A 142 -58.39 9.77 -21.75
C THR A 142 -57.88 10.74 -22.82
N LYS A 143 -57.40 10.23 -23.97
CA LYS A 143 -56.63 10.95 -25.03
C LYS A 143 -55.39 11.73 -24.56
N ARG A 144 -54.98 11.63 -23.30
CA ARG A 144 -53.83 12.35 -22.74
C ARG A 144 -52.49 11.62 -22.88
N LEU A 145 -52.53 10.34 -23.25
CA LEU A 145 -51.36 9.48 -23.45
C LEU A 145 -51.34 8.98 -24.88
N LEU A 146 -50.36 9.41 -25.66
CA LEU A 146 -50.05 8.82 -26.96
C LEU A 146 -49.01 7.72 -26.75
N GLN A 147 -49.42 6.48 -26.97
CA GLN A 147 -48.56 5.30 -26.87
C GLN A 147 -48.12 4.89 -28.28
N ILE A 148 -46.83 4.61 -28.45
CA ILE A 148 -46.25 4.14 -29.70
C ILE A 148 -45.61 2.79 -29.43
N ASN A 149 -46.08 1.73 -30.10
CA ASN A 149 -45.52 0.38 -30.00
C ASN A 149 -44.59 0.17 -31.18
N ILE A 150 -43.31 0.02 -30.92
CA ILE A 150 -42.28 -0.16 -31.96
C ILE A 150 -41.86 -1.62 -31.90
N TYR A 151 -42.30 -2.40 -32.89
CA TYR A 151 -42.14 -3.85 -32.88
C TYR A 151 -40.69 -4.24 -33.16
N ASP A 152 -40.25 -5.29 -32.46
CA ASP A 152 -38.96 -5.89 -32.70
C ASP A 152 -39.16 -7.06 -33.67
N TYR A 153 -38.55 -7.01 -34.85
CA TYR A 153 -38.67 -8.10 -35.81
C TYR A 153 -37.98 -9.36 -35.28
N GLU A 154 -38.77 -10.40 -35.05
CA GLU A 154 -38.31 -11.70 -34.55
C GLU A 154 -37.69 -12.58 -35.66
N GLU A 155 -36.74 -12.03 -36.43
CA GLU A 155 -35.78 -12.86 -37.21
C GLU A 155 -34.74 -13.50 -36.28
N PHE A 156 -35.23 -14.22 -35.27
CA PHE A 156 -34.59 -15.42 -34.74
C PHE A 156 -35.61 -16.49 -34.30
N TYR A 157 -36.75 -16.57 -34.99
CA TYR A 157 -37.63 -17.74 -34.91
C TYR A 157 -36.91 -18.99 -35.45
N SER A 158 -36.34 -19.76 -34.53
CA SER A 158 -36.19 -21.20 -34.70
C SER A 158 -37.57 -21.83 -34.94
N PRO A 159 -37.73 -22.86 -35.80
CA PRO A 159 -39.02 -23.50 -36.04
C PRO A 159 -39.65 -24.09 -34.77
N GLU A 160 -40.97 -24.27 -34.81
CA GLU A 160 -41.82 -24.49 -33.63
C GLU A 160 -41.32 -25.58 -32.68
N THR A 161 -41.11 -25.18 -31.42
CA THR A 161 -40.96 -26.07 -30.24
C THR A 161 -39.85 -27.13 -30.30
N GLN A 162 -38.61 -26.70 -30.06
CA GLN A 162 -37.71 -27.46 -29.18
C GLN A 162 -37.32 -26.61 -27.98
N ILE A 163 -37.58 -27.12 -26.76
CA ILE A 163 -37.16 -26.48 -25.52
C ILE A 163 -35.68 -26.79 -25.30
N PHE A 164 -34.80 -25.92 -25.79
CA PHE A 164 -33.39 -25.96 -25.45
C PHE A 164 -33.22 -25.51 -24.00
N THR A 165 -33.10 -26.49 -23.10
CA THR A 165 -32.59 -26.23 -21.75
C THR A 165 -31.13 -25.84 -21.87
N VAL A 166 -30.82 -24.57 -21.69
CA VAL A 166 -29.43 -24.10 -21.71
C VAL A 166 -28.79 -24.50 -20.38
N GLU A 167 -28.15 -25.66 -20.36
CA GLU A 167 -27.19 -25.98 -19.31
C GLU A 167 -26.03 -24.98 -19.41
N PRO A 168 -25.60 -24.33 -18.31
CA PRO A 168 -24.49 -23.38 -18.34
C PRO A 168 -23.21 -24.14 -18.69
N LEU A 169 -22.52 -23.70 -19.75
CA LEU A 169 -21.36 -24.41 -20.29
C LEU A 169 -20.32 -24.70 -19.20
N GLY A 170 -19.87 -25.95 -19.14
CA GLY A 170 -18.83 -26.35 -18.18
C GLY A 170 -17.52 -25.60 -18.41
N ALA A 171 -16.72 -25.44 -17.36
CA ALA A 171 -15.44 -24.73 -17.44
C ALA A 171 -14.51 -25.29 -18.54
N ASP A 172 -14.53 -26.61 -18.78
CA ASP A 172 -13.77 -27.28 -19.84
C ASP A 172 -14.30 -27.02 -21.26
N GLU A 173 -15.53 -26.52 -21.39
CA GLU A 173 -16.16 -26.19 -22.67
C GLU A 173 -16.01 -24.69 -22.95
N ILE A 174 -16.15 -23.83 -21.94
CA ILE A 174 -15.69 -22.43 -21.99
C ILE A 174 -14.18 -22.36 -22.30
N LYS A 175 -13.38 -23.27 -21.75
CA LYS A 175 -11.95 -23.39 -22.06
C LYS A 175 -11.72 -23.80 -23.51
N ARG A 176 -12.47 -24.78 -24.04
CA ARG A 176 -12.40 -25.17 -25.45
C ARG A 176 -12.84 -24.07 -26.39
N ILE A 177 -13.90 -23.32 -26.08
CA ILE A 177 -14.32 -22.15 -26.85
C ILE A 177 -13.22 -21.08 -26.83
N LYS A 178 -12.62 -20.75 -25.68
CA LYS A 178 -11.48 -19.82 -25.61
C LYS A 178 -10.24 -20.33 -26.35
N GLU A 179 -9.97 -21.63 -26.32
CA GLU A 179 -8.89 -22.26 -27.11
C GLU A 179 -9.21 -22.21 -28.62
N GLN A 180 -10.49 -22.28 -29.01
CA GLN A 180 -10.94 -22.07 -30.39
C GLN A 180 -10.87 -20.59 -30.81
N GLU A 181 -11.30 -19.64 -29.98
CA GLU A 181 -11.14 -18.20 -30.22
C GLU A 181 -9.64 -17.80 -30.33
N LEU A 182 -8.78 -18.36 -29.48
CA LEU A 182 -7.31 -18.24 -29.57
C LEU A 182 -6.70 -18.94 -30.80
N THR A 183 -7.45 -19.82 -31.45
CA THR A 183 -7.08 -20.48 -32.71
C THR A 183 -7.69 -19.76 -33.93
N GLU A 184 -8.80 -19.05 -33.76
CA GLU A 184 -9.48 -18.26 -34.79
C GLU A 184 -8.83 -16.88 -34.95
N TYR A 185 -8.36 -16.27 -33.86
CA TYR A 185 -7.42 -15.15 -33.90
C TYR A 185 -6.03 -15.53 -34.44
N LYS A 186 -5.71 -16.83 -34.58
CA LYS A 186 -4.66 -17.30 -35.49
C LYS A 186 -5.22 -17.41 -36.91
N THR A 187 -5.60 -16.28 -37.49
CA THR A 187 -5.59 -16.10 -38.94
C THR A 187 -4.18 -16.43 -39.41
N SER A 188 -3.97 -17.65 -39.92
CA SER A 188 -2.63 -18.17 -40.16
C SER A 188 -1.94 -17.30 -41.21
N SER A 189 -0.80 -16.70 -40.83
CA SER A 189 -0.02 -15.85 -41.74
C SER A 189 0.21 -16.59 -43.05
N LEU A 190 0.00 -15.92 -44.19
CA LEU A 190 0.27 -16.51 -45.51
C LEU A 190 1.72 -17.03 -45.62
N VAL A 191 2.62 -16.45 -44.81
CA VAL A 191 4.03 -16.84 -44.73
C VAL A 191 4.25 -18.14 -43.93
N ASP A 192 3.37 -18.45 -42.98
CA ASP A 192 3.39 -19.69 -42.17
C ASP A 192 2.55 -20.83 -42.77
N GLN A 193 1.64 -20.55 -43.71
CA GLN A 193 0.85 -21.58 -44.41
C GLN A 193 1.69 -22.41 -45.41
N VAL A 194 2.79 -21.87 -45.94
CA VAL A 194 3.58 -22.52 -47.01
C VAL A 194 4.63 -23.47 -46.40
N THR A 195 4.24 -24.73 -46.24
CA THR A 195 5.08 -25.80 -45.67
C THR A 195 5.97 -26.53 -46.68
N ILE A 196 5.82 -26.26 -47.98
CA ILE A 196 6.61 -26.88 -49.05
C ILE A 196 8.04 -26.28 -49.05
N PRO A 197 9.11 -27.10 -49.01
CA PRO A 197 10.47 -26.59 -49.03
C PRO A 197 10.86 -26.07 -50.42
N ILE A 198 11.48 -24.89 -50.44
CA ILE A 198 11.90 -24.17 -51.64
C ILE A 198 13.40 -24.37 -51.86
N SER A 199 13.76 -24.64 -53.12
CA SER A 199 15.15 -24.67 -53.61
C SER A 199 15.25 -23.82 -54.87
N MET A 200 16.16 -22.85 -54.89
CA MET A 200 16.35 -21.90 -56.01
C MET A 200 17.75 -21.29 -55.94
N ASN A 201 18.34 -20.97 -57.10
CA ASN A 201 19.67 -20.38 -57.18
C ASN A 201 19.62 -19.12 -58.06
N LEU A 202 19.90 -17.98 -57.45
CA LEU A 202 19.90 -16.65 -58.06
C LEU A 202 21.30 -16.07 -58.02
N LYS A 203 21.72 -15.45 -59.13
CA LYS A 203 22.99 -14.75 -59.23
C LYS A 203 22.75 -13.37 -59.84
N GLU A 204 23.18 -12.34 -59.11
CA GLU A 204 23.13 -10.93 -59.54
C GLU A 204 21.73 -10.45 -59.97
N THR A 205 20.69 -11.14 -59.48
CA THR A 205 19.28 -10.96 -59.88
C THR A 205 18.65 -9.82 -59.09
N GLU A 206 17.73 -9.06 -59.68
CA GLU A 206 16.99 -8.02 -58.97
C GLU A 206 16.10 -8.61 -57.86
N VAL A 207 15.95 -7.88 -56.75
CA VAL A 207 15.16 -8.31 -55.60
C VAL A 207 13.68 -8.50 -55.96
N VAL A 208 13.13 -7.66 -56.84
CA VAL A 208 11.75 -7.80 -57.35
C VAL A 208 11.57 -9.14 -58.06
N ASP A 209 12.47 -9.50 -58.97
CA ASP A 209 12.43 -10.80 -59.67
C ASP A 209 12.69 -11.99 -58.74
N ALA A 210 13.52 -11.83 -57.71
CA ALA A 210 13.73 -12.85 -56.69
C ALA A 210 12.45 -13.13 -55.88
N ILE A 211 11.79 -12.06 -55.43
CA ILE A 211 10.50 -12.10 -54.71
C ILE A 211 9.40 -12.67 -55.61
N ARG A 212 9.35 -12.27 -56.88
CA ARG A 212 8.42 -12.78 -57.88
C ARG A 212 8.61 -14.28 -58.12
N THR A 213 9.86 -14.73 -58.17
CA THR A 213 10.19 -16.17 -58.24
C THR A 213 9.71 -16.89 -56.98
N LEU A 214 9.89 -16.29 -55.80
CA LEU A 214 9.42 -16.87 -54.53
C LEU A 214 7.88 -16.93 -54.46
N SER A 215 7.16 -15.94 -54.98
CA SER A 215 5.70 -15.93 -55.15
C SER A 215 5.25 -17.09 -56.05
N LEU A 216 5.88 -17.27 -57.22
CA LEU A 216 5.57 -18.36 -58.16
C LEU A 216 5.83 -19.76 -57.57
N LEU A 217 6.84 -19.92 -56.70
CA LEU A 217 7.18 -21.19 -56.07
C LEU A 217 6.34 -21.51 -54.81
N SER A 218 5.71 -20.50 -54.19
CA SER A 218 4.92 -20.64 -52.97
C SER A 218 3.40 -20.59 -53.19
N GLY A 219 2.94 -19.97 -54.28
CA GLY A 219 1.53 -19.67 -54.51
C GLY A 219 0.99 -18.46 -53.73
N VAL A 220 1.84 -17.78 -52.94
CA VAL A 220 1.46 -16.56 -52.20
C VAL A 220 1.50 -15.36 -53.16
N ASN A 221 0.41 -14.57 -53.21
CA ASN A 221 0.41 -13.32 -53.96
C ASN A 221 1.33 -12.31 -53.27
N ILE A 222 2.27 -11.71 -53.99
CA ILE A 222 3.17 -10.69 -53.46
C ILE A 222 3.10 -9.42 -54.32
N VAL A 223 3.00 -8.28 -53.66
CA VAL A 223 3.06 -6.93 -54.22
C VAL A 223 4.35 -6.29 -53.73
N ALA A 224 5.27 -5.99 -54.64
CA ALA A 224 6.46 -5.20 -54.34
C ALA A 224 6.15 -3.72 -54.59
N ASP A 225 6.53 -2.87 -53.64
CA ASP A 225 6.54 -1.41 -53.76
C ASP A 225 7.79 -0.91 -54.52
N ASP A 226 7.73 0.30 -55.10
CA ASP A 226 8.83 0.91 -55.86
C ASP A 226 10.14 1.07 -55.04
N SER A 227 10.07 1.02 -53.71
CA SER A 227 11.23 1.02 -52.81
C SER A 227 12.05 -0.29 -52.80
N VAL A 228 11.55 -1.37 -53.42
CA VAL A 228 12.19 -2.70 -53.44
C VAL A 228 13.32 -2.75 -54.49
N ALA A 229 14.49 -2.21 -54.14
CA ALA A 229 15.56 -1.92 -55.11
C ALA A 229 16.83 -2.79 -55.03
N GLY A 230 17.44 -3.04 -56.20
CA GLY A 230 18.80 -3.55 -56.38
C GLY A 230 18.94 -5.08 -56.38
N ASN A 231 20.18 -5.56 -56.51
CA ASN A 231 20.46 -6.97 -56.84
C ASN A 231 20.86 -7.82 -55.62
N ILE A 232 20.60 -9.13 -55.68
CA ILE A 232 21.05 -10.16 -54.73
C ILE A 232 21.68 -11.37 -55.44
N THR A 233 22.42 -12.17 -54.68
CA THR A 233 22.89 -13.51 -55.07
C THR A 233 22.56 -14.43 -53.90
N LEU A 234 21.85 -15.53 -54.16
CA LEU A 234 21.25 -16.38 -53.14
C LEU A 234 21.10 -17.81 -53.66
N SER A 235 21.58 -18.79 -52.91
CA SER A 235 21.38 -20.21 -53.22
C SER A 235 20.66 -20.87 -52.06
N LEU A 236 19.42 -21.29 -52.31
CA LEU A 236 18.53 -21.97 -51.35
C LEU A 236 18.43 -23.45 -51.71
N ASN A 237 18.52 -24.31 -50.71
CA ASN A 237 18.28 -25.73 -50.84
C ASN A 237 17.45 -26.23 -49.65
N ASN A 238 16.23 -26.68 -49.90
CA ASN A 238 15.30 -27.21 -48.92
C ASN A 238 15.00 -26.24 -47.75
N VAL A 239 14.64 -25.00 -48.07
CA VAL A 239 14.41 -23.89 -47.13
C VAL A 239 12.90 -23.59 -47.02
N THR A 240 12.39 -23.17 -45.87
CA THR A 240 10.97 -22.76 -45.77
C THR A 240 10.71 -21.47 -46.54
N PHE A 241 9.47 -21.23 -46.98
CA PHE A 241 9.10 -19.94 -47.61
C PHE A 241 9.39 -18.75 -46.68
N LYS A 242 9.08 -18.91 -45.38
CA LYS A 242 9.33 -17.91 -44.34
C LYS A 242 10.81 -17.54 -44.22
N ASP A 243 11.70 -18.52 -44.16
CA ASP A 243 13.15 -18.28 -44.05
C ASP A 243 13.72 -17.70 -45.34
N ALA A 244 13.31 -18.23 -46.50
CA ALA A 244 13.71 -17.74 -47.82
C ALA A 244 13.34 -16.26 -48.01
N LEU A 245 12.10 -15.89 -47.68
CA LEU A 245 11.61 -14.51 -47.68
C LEU A 245 12.40 -13.65 -46.70
N ASN A 246 12.51 -14.07 -45.43
CA ASN A 246 13.22 -13.33 -44.39
C ASN A 246 14.68 -13.04 -44.75
N TRP A 247 15.38 -13.95 -45.45
CA TRP A 247 16.75 -13.73 -45.88
C TRP A 247 16.84 -12.71 -47.01
N ILE A 248 15.94 -12.76 -48.00
CA ILE A 248 15.86 -11.76 -49.08
C ILE A 248 15.59 -10.36 -48.50
N LEU A 249 14.62 -10.24 -47.59
CA LEU A 249 14.23 -8.97 -46.97
C LEU A 249 15.35 -8.39 -46.09
N ARG A 250 15.95 -9.20 -45.20
CA ARG A 250 17.03 -8.76 -44.30
C ARG A 250 18.28 -8.30 -45.04
N LEU A 251 18.62 -8.92 -46.18
CA LEU A 251 19.74 -8.49 -47.03
C LEU A 251 19.55 -7.10 -47.65
N LYS A 252 18.32 -6.55 -47.63
CA LYS A 252 17.98 -5.25 -48.22
C LYS A 252 17.33 -4.26 -47.25
N ARG A 253 17.14 -4.63 -45.98
CA ARG A 253 16.38 -3.85 -44.98
C ARG A 253 14.95 -3.53 -45.43
N LEU A 254 14.33 -4.49 -46.09
CA LEU A 254 12.91 -4.48 -46.43
C LEU A 254 12.13 -5.16 -45.32
N ASP A 255 10.85 -4.80 -45.19
CA ASP A 255 9.87 -5.42 -44.30
C ASP A 255 8.67 -5.91 -45.13
N TYR A 256 7.69 -6.54 -44.49
CA TYR A 256 6.43 -6.91 -45.15
C TYR A 256 5.20 -6.73 -44.25
N THR A 257 4.03 -6.63 -44.88
CA THR A 257 2.75 -6.75 -44.17
C THR A 257 1.73 -7.52 -45.01
N GLN A 258 0.82 -8.23 -44.36
CA GLN A 258 -0.25 -8.97 -45.03
C GLN A 258 -1.50 -8.08 -45.15
N VAL A 259 -1.99 -7.88 -46.38
CA VAL A 259 -3.23 -7.18 -46.65
C VAL A 259 -4.16 -8.11 -47.43
N GLY A 260 -5.15 -8.68 -46.72
CA GLY A 260 -6.04 -9.69 -47.26
C GLY A 260 -5.29 -10.96 -47.67
N ASN A 261 -5.39 -11.32 -48.96
CA ASN A 261 -4.73 -12.48 -49.56
C ASN A 261 -3.42 -12.14 -50.31
N ALA A 262 -2.78 -11.02 -49.97
CA ALA A 262 -1.52 -10.59 -50.57
C ALA A 262 -0.52 -10.09 -49.52
N LEU A 263 0.76 -10.28 -49.82
CA LEU A 263 1.89 -9.75 -49.06
C LEU A 263 2.40 -8.48 -49.72
N ILE A 264 2.39 -7.35 -49.01
CA ILE A 264 3.02 -6.11 -49.47
C ILE A 264 4.46 -6.10 -48.93
N ILE A 265 5.44 -5.82 -49.80
CA ILE A 265 6.86 -5.72 -49.47
C ILE A 265 7.40 -4.36 -49.89
N GLY A 266 8.18 -3.73 -49.02
CA GLY A 266 8.79 -2.41 -49.22
C GLY A 266 9.79 -2.08 -48.13
N THR A 267 10.29 -0.85 -48.08
CA THR A 267 11.06 -0.36 -46.93
C THR A 267 10.19 -0.28 -45.68
N GLU A 268 10.81 -0.36 -44.50
CA GLU A 268 10.14 -0.36 -43.19
C GLU A 268 9.13 0.80 -43.03
N ASP A 269 9.47 2.00 -43.51
CA ASP A 269 8.63 3.20 -43.38
C ASP A 269 7.39 3.18 -44.28
N ILE A 270 7.50 2.54 -45.44
CA ILE A 270 6.36 2.32 -46.34
C ILE A 270 5.47 1.19 -45.79
N ILE A 271 6.07 0.13 -45.26
CA ILE A 271 5.32 -0.97 -44.62
C ILE A 271 4.56 -0.50 -43.38
N LYS A 272 5.11 0.41 -42.55
CA LYS A 272 4.38 1.08 -41.46
C LYS A 272 3.10 1.76 -41.97
N THR A 273 3.13 2.37 -43.15
CA THR A 273 1.97 3.04 -43.77
C THR A 273 0.86 2.06 -44.16
N TYR A 274 1.20 0.80 -44.47
CA TYR A 274 0.23 -0.27 -44.79
C TYR A 274 -0.25 -1.08 -43.58
N ARG A 275 0.31 -0.87 -42.37
CA ARG A 275 -0.17 -1.53 -41.14
C ARG A 275 -1.50 -0.92 -40.71
N GLN A 276 -2.58 -1.68 -40.83
CA GLN A 276 -3.92 -1.23 -40.44
C GLN A 276 -3.97 -0.86 -38.95
N ARG A 277 -4.33 0.39 -38.64
CA ARG A 277 -4.64 0.80 -37.27
C ARG A 277 -6.03 0.28 -36.90
N VAL A 278 -6.16 -0.31 -35.72
CA VAL A 278 -7.42 -0.75 -35.14
C VAL A 278 -7.76 0.12 -33.94
N THR A 279 -9.06 0.40 -33.77
CA THR A 279 -9.59 1.09 -32.58
C THR A 279 -10.36 0.10 -31.73
N ARG A 280 -9.97 -0.07 -30.47
CA ARG A 280 -10.75 -0.81 -29.47
C ARG A 280 -11.23 0.13 -28.37
N ILE A 281 -12.45 -0.09 -27.91
CA ILE A 281 -12.98 0.52 -26.67
C ILE A 281 -12.97 -0.58 -25.61
N VAL A 282 -12.33 -0.32 -24.48
CA VAL A 282 -12.29 -1.20 -23.30
C VAL A 282 -13.02 -0.48 -22.17
N HIS A 283 -14.07 -1.11 -21.63
CA HIS A 283 -14.73 -0.62 -20.42
C HIS A 283 -13.96 -1.08 -19.19
N MET A 284 -13.93 -0.26 -18.14
CA MET A 284 -13.30 -0.59 -16.86
C MET A 284 -14.38 -0.71 -15.77
N GLU A 285 -14.41 -1.86 -15.10
CA GLU A 285 -15.44 -2.24 -14.12
C GLU A 285 -15.06 -1.88 -12.67
N ASN A 286 -13.77 -1.90 -12.34
CA ASN A 286 -13.25 -1.84 -10.96
C ASN A 286 -12.31 -0.65 -10.71
N ALA A 287 -11.54 -0.24 -11.73
CA ALA A 287 -10.56 0.85 -11.64
C ALA A 287 -10.99 2.09 -12.43
N ASP A 288 -10.52 3.25 -11.99
CA ASP A 288 -10.81 4.55 -12.61
C ASP A 288 -9.93 4.78 -13.85
N VAL A 289 -10.53 5.18 -14.98
CA VAL A 289 -9.79 5.34 -16.24
C VAL A 289 -8.73 6.44 -16.25
N GLU A 290 -8.87 7.50 -15.46
CA GLU A 290 -7.93 8.63 -15.46
C GLU A 290 -6.64 8.22 -14.71
N ASN A 291 -6.78 7.56 -13.56
CA ASN A 291 -5.67 6.96 -12.83
C ASN A 291 -5.02 5.83 -13.64
N SER A 292 -5.82 4.98 -14.27
CA SER A 292 -5.33 3.85 -15.09
C SER A 292 -4.60 4.32 -16.34
N LYS A 293 -5.06 5.43 -16.95
CA LYS A 293 -4.33 6.09 -18.03
C LYS A 293 -2.95 6.56 -17.57
N GLY A 294 -2.79 7.10 -16.37
CA GLY A 294 -1.47 7.48 -15.84
C GLY A 294 -0.46 6.32 -15.82
N VAL A 295 -0.92 5.10 -15.51
CA VAL A 295 -0.11 3.88 -15.56
C VAL A 295 0.21 3.50 -17.01
N LEU A 296 -0.78 3.53 -17.90
CA LEU A 296 -0.61 3.14 -19.31
C LEU A 296 0.28 4.12 -20.08
N ASP A 297 0.15 5.42 -19.87
CA ASP A 297 1.01 6.45 -20.45
C ASP A 297 2.47 6.27 -19.99
N SER A 298 2.72 5.77 -18.77
CA SER A 298 4.09 5.45 -18.31
C SER A 298 4.73 4.25 -19.02
N TYR A 299 3.93 3.41 -19.68
CA TYR A 299 4.37 2.20 -20.38
C TYR A 299 4.35 2.36 -21.92
N PHE A 300 3.46 3.21 -22.45
CA PHE A 300 3.22 3.37 -23.90
C PHE A 300 3.39 4.81 -24.42
N GLY A 301 3.56 5.82 -23.56
CA GLY A 301 3.35 7.24 -23.89
C GLY A 301 4.27 7.87 -24.95
N GLU A 302 5.40 7.23 -25.29
CA GLU A 302 6.31 7.66 -26.36
C GLU A 302 6.13 6.86 -27.68
N ASP A 303 5.23 5.87 -27.72
CA ASP A 303 5.09 4.95 -28.85
C ASP A 303 4.03 5.40 -29.87
N GLU A 304 4.48 5.93 -31.02
CA GLU A 304 3.61 6.35 -32.13
C GLU A 304 2.68 5.25 -32.67
N ASN A 305 2.96 3.97 -32.36
CA ASN A 305 2.17 2.81 -32.80
C ASN A 305 0.89 2.60 -31.97
N ILE A 306 0.73 3.23 -30.80
CA ILE A 306 -0.51 3.17 -30.00
C ILE A 306 -0.83 4.48 -29.29
N ARG A 307 -2.10 4.91 -29.42
CA ARG A 307 -2.64 6.10 -28.77
C ARG A 307 -3.72 5.69 -27.78
N ILE A 308 -3.62 6.18 -26.54
CA ILE A 308 -4.53 5.87 -25.45
C ILE A 308 -5.31 7.12 -25.04
N THR A 309 -6.63 7.05 -25.13
CA THR A 309 -7.55 8.15 -24.78
C THR A 309 -8.66 7.65 -23.85
N VAL A 310 -9.27 8.55 -23.08
CA VAL A 310 -10.25 8.24 -22.04
C VAL A 310 -11.61 8.89 -22.34
N ASP A 311 -12.71 8.15 -22.13
CA ASP A 311 -14.05 8.70 -21.89
C ASP A 311 -14.41 8.45 -20.43
N SER A 312 -13.99 9.37 -19.55
CA SER A 312 -14.24 9.33 -18.10
C SER A 312 -15.72 9.50 -17.71
N ARG A 313 -16.61 9.84 -18.65
CA ARG A 313 -18.07 9.81 -18.46
C ARG A 313 -18.64 8.39 -18.61
N LEU A 314 -17.93 7.47 -19.28
CA LEU A 314 -18.32 6.06 -19.41
C LEU A 314 -17.36 5.08 -18.71
N ASN A 315 -16.30 5.57 -18.07
CA ASN A 315 -15.19 4.75 -17.58
C ASN A 315 -14.63 3.82 -18.68
N ASN A 316 -14.41 4.38 -19.87
CA ASN A 316 -13.86 3.66 -21.03
C ASN A 316 -12.46 4.17 -21.40
N LEU A 317 -11.56 3.24 -21.71
CA LEU A 317 -10.33 3.49 -22.47
C LEU A 317 -10.58 3.24 -23.96
N ILE A 318 -10.03 4.11 -24.80
CA ILE A 318 -10.07 4.01 -26.26
C ILE A 318 -8.62 3.90 -26.75
N LEU A 319 -8.31 2.72 -27.30
CA LEU A 319 -7.00 2.31 -27.80
C LEU A 319 -7.01 2.41 -29.33
N GLU A 320 -6.16 3.25 -29.92
CA GLU A 320 -6.02 3.44 -31.37
C GLU A 320 -4.58 3.10 -31.79
N GLY A 321 -4.35 1.95 -32.44
CA GLY A 321 -2.98 1.51 -32.72
C GLY A 321 -2.83 0.27 -33.59
N ILE A 322 -1.61 -0.23 -33.70
CA ILE A 322 -1.30 -1.51 -34.36
C ILE A 322 -1.88 -2.65 -33.51
N PRO A 323 -2.51 -3.69 -34.10
CA PRO A 323 -3.18 -4.77 -33.36
C PRO A 323 -2.35 -5.41 -32.24
N GLU A 324 -1.07 -5.68 -32.48
CA GLU A 324 -0.14 -6.27 -31.50
C GLU A 324 -0.02 -5.41 -30.23
N MET A 325 0.03 -4.09 -30.39
CA MET A 325 0.13 -3.13 -29.29
C MET A 325 -1.20 -2.96 -28.56
N VAL A 326 -2.32 -2.98 -29.30
CA VAL A 326 -3.66 -2.90 -28.71
C VAL A 326 -3.95 -4.14 -27.85
N VAL A 327 -3.62 -5.35 -28.30
CA VAL A 327 -3.73 -6.59 -27.50
C VAL A 327 -2.82 -6.55 -26.27
N LYS A 328 -1.61 -5.97 -26.38
CA LYS A 328 -0.71 -5.78 -25.23
C LYS A 328 -1.29 -4.81 -24.20
N ALA A 329 -1.95 -3.74 -24.64
CA ALA A 329 -2.63 -2.79 -23.77
C ALA A 329 -3.91 -3.40 -23.14
N GLU A 330 -4.72 -4.15 -23.89
CA GLU A 330 -5.86 -4.92 -23.36
C GLU A 330 -5.43 -5.85 -22.20
N GLY A 331 -4.29 -6.52 -22.34
CA GLY A 331 -3.72 -7.37 -21.30
C GLY A 331 -3.40 -6.63 -19.99
N LEU A 332 -2.71 -5.48 -20.09
CA LEU A 332 -2.38 -4.66 -18.93
C LEU A 332 -3.61 -4.00 -18.28
N ILE A 333 -4.58 -3.54 -19.08
CA ILE A 333 -5.84 -2.98 -18.56
C ILE A 333 -6.57 -4.01 -17.71
N LYS A 334 -6.62 -5.28 -18.15
CA LYS A 334 -7.27 -6.36 -17.41
C LYS A 334 -6.60 -6.70 -16.07
N GLU A 335 -5.31 -6.42 -15.93
CA GLU A 335 -4.56 -6.56 -14.68
C GLU A 335 -4.86 -5.40 -13.72
N ILE A 336 -4.86 -4.16 -14.26
CA ILE A 336 -5.22 -2.93 -13.53
C ILE A 336 -6.68 -2.93 -13.07
N ASP A 337 -7.60 -3.42 -13.90
CA ASP A 337 -9.05 -3.47 -13.63
C ASP A 337 -9.49 -4.68 -12.78
N SER A 338 -8.56 -5.27 -12.02
CA SER A 338 -8.85 -6.40 -11.14
C SER A 338 -9.66 -5.98 -9.91
N SER A 339 -10.67 -6.78 -9.55
CA SER A 339 -11.60 -6.46 -8.45
C SER A 339 -10.93 -6.51 -7.09
N LEU A 340 -10.83 -5.37 -6.40
CA LEU A 340 -10.24 -5.27 -5.07
C LEU A 340 -11.19 -5.77 -3.97
N ILE A 341 -11.12 -7.07 -3.67
CA ILE A 341 -11.79 -7.70 -2.53
C ILE A 341 -11.16 -7.26 -1.20
N THR A 342 -11.84 -7.54 -0.08
CA THR A 342 -11.34 -7.24 1.28
C THR A 342 -11.37 -8.51 2.13
N LYS A 343 -10.26 -8.81 2.81
CA LYS A 343 -10.09 -9.98 3.67
C LYS A 343 -9.46 -9.57 4.99
N THR A 344 -10.00 -10.09 6.09
CA THR A 344 -9.48 -9.85 7.43
C THR A 344 -8.64 -11.05 7.89
N PHE A 345 -7.45 -10.77 8.41
CA PHE A 345 -6.51 -11.74 8.93
C PHE A 345 -6.34 -11.54 10.43
N LYS A 346 -6.75 -12.53 11.22
CA LYS A 346 -6.48 -12.54 12.66
C LYS A 346 -5.03 -12.94 12.94
N ILE A 347 -4.41 -12.26 13.89
CA ILE A 347 -3.04 -12.47 14.32
C ILE A 347 -3.08 -13.13 15.71
N ASP A 348 -2.56 -14.35 15.83
CA ASP A 348 -2.75 -15.20 17.02
C ASP A 348 -1.54 -15.26 17.95
N ASN A 349 -0.36 -14.81 17.50
CA ASN A 349 0.90 -14.96 18.24
C ASN A 349 1.64 -13.64 18.47
N ALA A 350 1.59 -12.68 17.54
CA ALA A 350 2.03 -11.31 17.79
C ALA A 350 1.11 -10.66 18.86
N THR A 351 1.71 -10.21 19.95
CA THR A 351 0.98 -9.79 21.17
C THR A 351 1.12 -8.28 21.43
N PHE A 352 2.14 -7.64 20.87
CA PHE A 352 2.42 -6.21 21.06
C PHE A 352 2.09 -5.42 19.78
N ALA A 353 1.55 -4.22 19.92
CA ALA A 353 1.20 -3.36 18.77
C ALA A 353 2.38 -3.16 17.81
N GLU A 354 3.58 -2.93 18.36
CA GLU A 354 4.85 -2.80 17.63
C GLU A 354 5.13 -3.96 16.64
N GLU A 355 4.67 -5.18 16.98
CA GLU A 355 4.85 -6.38 16.16
C GLU A 355 3.85 -6.41 15.00
N VAL A 356 2.61 -5.98 15.25
CA VAL A 356 1.56 -5.87 14.22
C VAL A 356 1.85 -4.72 13.24
N ASP A 357 2.35 -3.59 13.76
CA ASP A 357 2.86 -2.47 12.95
C ASP A 357 4.07 -2.90 12.09
N SER A 358 4.95 -3.75 12.63
CA SER A 358 6.05 -4.36 11.88
C SER A 358 5.55 -5.30 10.77
N ILE A 359 4.50 -6.10 11.03
CA ILE A 359 3.87 -6.96 10.02
C ILE A 359 3.25 -6.11 8.90
N LYS A 360 2.53 -5.02 9.23
CA LYS A 360 2.04 -4.06 8.21
C LYS A 360 3.20 -3.49 7.39
N SER A 361 4.29 -3.09 8.04
CA SER A 361 5.45 -2.51 7.37
C SER A 361 6.11 -3.48 6.37
N MET A 362 6.05 -4.80 6.64
CA MET A 362 6.48 -5.83 5.69
C MET A 362 5.45 -6.13 4.60
N LEU A 363 4.15 -6.05 4.91
CA LEU A 363 3.06 -6.23 3.92
C LEU A 363 3.06 -5.15 2.83
N GLY A 364 3.65 -3.98 3.08
CA GLY A 364 3.91 -2.95 2.05
C GLY A 364 4.72 -3.43 0.84
N ILE A 365 5.44 -4.56 0.95
CA ILE A 365 6.12 -5.21 -0.18
C ILE A 365 5.12 -5.89 -1.14
N VAL A 366 4.01 -6.40 -0.61
CA VAL A 366 2.96 -7.10 -1.38
C VAL A 366 1.86 -6.13 -1.82
N ILE A 367 1.57 -5.12 -1.00
CA ILE A 367 0.49 -4.13 -1.22
C ILE A 367 1.10 -2.73 -1.03
N PRO A 368 1.53 -2.04 -2.11
CA PRO A 368 2.28 -0.79 -2.01
C PRO A 368 1.51 0.44 -1.47
N ASP A 369 0.19 0.35 -1.33
CA ASP A 369 -0.64 1.42 -0.77
C ASP A 369 -0.95 1.16 0.71
N ASP A 370 -0.35 1.96 1.59
CA ASP A 370 -0.56 1.92 3.03
C ASP A 370 -2.02 2.10 3.47
N ASN A 371 -2.89 2.68 2.63
CA ASN A 371 -4.32 2.84 2.93
C ASN A 371 -5.12 1.54 2.72
N ARG A 372 -4.55 0.58 1.97
CA ARG A 372 -5.15 -0.74 1.71
C ARG A 372 -4.85 -1.78 2.80
N VAL A 373 -4.03 -1.46 3.79
CA VAL A 373 -3.72 -2.31 4.95
C VAL A 373 -4.05 -1.57 6.25
N LEU A 374 -5.11 -2.00 6.94
CA LEU A 374 -5.57 -1.42 8.21
C LEU A 374 -5.34 -2.41 9.36
N ILE A 375 -5.10 -1.90 10.57
CA ILE A 375 -4.93 -2.70 11.79
C ILE A 375 -6.05 -2.37 12.78
N ASP A 376 -6.77 -3.38 13.28
CA ASP A 376 -7.57 -3.28 14.50
C ASP A 376 -6.76 -3.84 15.69
N SER A 377 -6.16 -2.93 16.46
CA SER A 377 -5.38 -3.23 17.67
C SER A 377 -6.23 -3.57 18.90
N ARG A 378 -7.56 -3.62 18.78
CA ARG A 378 -8.49 -4.09 19.82
C ARG A 378 -8.85 -5.57 19.62
N GLN A 379 -8.73 -6.08 18.40
CA GLN A 379 -9.03 -7.47 18.04
C GLN A 379 -7.80 -8.27 17.58
N ASN A 380 -6.65 -7.60 17.39
CA ASN A 380 -5.43 -8.12 16.76
C ASN A 380 -5.71 -8.67 15.34
N GLU A 381 -6.36 -7.85 14.52
CA GLU A 381 -6.70 -8.20 13.15
C GLU A 381 -6.11 -7.20 12.14
N ILE A 382 -5.59 -7.71 11.02
CA ILE A 382 -5.14 -6.92 9.88
C ILE A 382 -6.18 -7.04 8.77
N ILE A 383 -6.82 -5.94 8.41
CA ILE A 383 -7.81 -5.86 7.34
C ILE A 383 -7.08 -5.42 6.06
N ILE A 384 -7.12 -6.27 5.05
CA ILE A 384 -6.41 -6.07 3.79
C ILE A 384 -7.41 -5.95 2.64
N LYS A 385 -7.26 -4.90 1.83
CA LYS A 385 -7.96 -4.74 0.55
C LYS A 385 -6.99 -5.00 -0.60
N GLY A 386 -7.35 -5.84 -1.57
CA GLY A 386 -6.50 -6.17 -2.71
C GLY A 386 -7.16 -7.10 -3.71
N ASN A 387 -6.48 -7.37 -4.82
CA ASN A 387 -6.84 -8.44 -5.74
C ASN A 387 -6.55 -9.82 -5.11
N GLU A 388 -6.98 -10.90 -5.77
CA GLU A 388 -6.88 -12.26 -5.23
C GLU A 388 -5.42 -12.72 -5.02
N GLU A 389 -4.49 -12.31 -5.88
CA GLU A 389 -3.08 -12.67 -5.80
C GLU A 389 -2.34 -11.91 -4.69
N GLU A 390 -2.56 -10.59 -4.56
CA GLU A 390 -2.05 -9.78 -3.45
C GLU A 390 -2.51 -10.35 -2.11
N ILE A 391 -3.78 -10.75 -1.99
CA ILE A 391 -4.33 -11.33 -0.75
C ILE A 391 -3.81 -12.75 -0.50
N ALA A 392 -3.61 -13.58 -1.52
CA ALA A 392 -2.99 -14.90 -1.36
C ALA A 392 -1.52 -14.80 -0.90
N ASN A 393 -0.76 -13.88 -1.49
CA ASN A 393 0.63 -13.60 -1.10
C ASN A 393 0.71 -13.00 0.31
N ALA A 394 -0.18 -12.07 0.67
CA ALA A 394 -0.28 -11.53 2.02
C ALA A 394 -0.64 -12.62 3.06
N GLU A 395 -1.52 -13.56 2.73
CA GLU A 395 -1.87 -14.67 3.62
C GLU A 395 -0.68 -15.59 3.92
N LEU A 396 0.12 -15.92 2.89
CA LEU A 396 1.35 -16.69 3.05
C LEU A 396 2.39 -15.92 3.88
N MET A 397 2.51 -14.61 3.67
CA MET A 397 3.42 -13.75 4.42
C MET A 397 3.03 -13.64 5.90
N ILE A 398 1.75 -13.41 6.21
CA ILE A 398 1.22 -13.34 7.58
C ILE A 398 1.46 -14.66 8.32
N LYS A 399 1.16 -15.81 7.71
CA LYS A 399 1.48 -17.14 8.29
C LYS A 399 2.99 -17.38 8.46
N GLY A 400 3.81 -16.70 7.68
CA GLY A 400 5.27 -16.71 7.81
C GLY A 400 5.80 -15.84 8.95
N LEU A 401 5.08 -14.77 9.32
CA LEU A 401 5.49 -13.78 10.32
C LEU A 401 4.83 -13.97 11.69
N ASP A 402 3.56 -14.39 11.75
CA ASP A 402 2.82 -14.62 13.00
C ASP A 402 3.30 -15.90 13.71
N LYS A 403 4.46 -15.79 14.36
CA LYS A 403 5.13 -16.85 15.11
C LYS A 403 5.30 -16.42 16.56
N ARG A 404 5.19 -17.39 17.47
CA ARG A 404 5.42 -17.16 18.90
C ARG A 404 6.86 -16.73 19.14
N ALA A 405 7.03 -15.53 19.70
CA ALA A 405 8.30 -15.12 20.29
C ALA A 405 8.65 -16.12 21.42
N PRO A 406 9.84 -16.73 21.40
CA PRO A 406 10.26 -17.64 22.46
C PRO A 406 10.57 -16.85 23.73
N GLN A 407 10.38 -17.49 24.88
CA GLN A 407 10.80 -16.92 26.16
C GLN A 407 12.24 -17.33 26.46
N ILE A 408 13.01 -16.41 27.05
CA ILE A 408 14.42 -16.56 27.37
C ILE A 408 14.60 -16.28 28.86
N MET A 409 14.94 -17.34 29.61
CA MET A 409 15.34 -17.28 31.01
C MET A 409 16.83 -16.97 31.11
N ILE A 410 17.16 -15.88 31.77
CA ILE A 410 18.51 -15.36 31.93
C ILE A 410 18.90 -15.51 33.40
N GLU A 411 20.01 -16.20 33.67
CA GLU A 411 20.60 -16.36 34.99
C GLU A 411 21.98 -15.69 35.00
N ALA A 412 22.18 -14.72 35.90
CA ALA A 412 23.43 -13.98 36.01
C ALA A 412 24.06 -14.20 37.40
N LYS A 413 25.29 -14.71 37.43
CA LYS A 413 26.06 -14.95 38.66
C LYS A 413 27.16 -13.91 38.76
N ILE A 414 27.10 -13.11 39.81
CA ILE A 414 28.13 -12.12 40.16
C ILE A 414 28.93 -12.67 41.33
N ILE A 415 30.24 -12.78 41.12
CA ILE A 415 31.20 -13.34 42.07
C ILE A 415 32.27 -12.27 42.31
N GLU A 416 32.21 -11.57 43.45
CA GLU A 416 33.30 -10.71 43.89
C GLU A 416 34.25 -11.52 44.77
N ILE A 417 35.52 -11.54 44.41
CA ILE A 417 36.61 -12.20 45.13
C ILE A 417 37.56 -11.13 45.65
N THR A 418 37.59 -10.94 46.96
CA THR A 418 38.59 -10.08 47.63
C THR A 418 39.66 -10.94 48.27
N LEU A 419 40.92 -10.62 47.97
CA LEU A 419 42.13 -11.27 48.46
C LEU A 419 43.00 -10.23 49.17
N ASP A 420 42.98 -10.25 50.49
CA ASP A 420 43.74 -9.32 51.33
C ASP A 420 44.93 -10.03 51.98
N GLY A 421 46.13 -9.51 51.75
CA GLY A 421 47.38 -10.01 52.32
C GLY A 421 48.11 -8.92 53.08
N GLN A 422 48.30 -9.10 54.39
CA GLN A 422 49.10 -8.23 55.23
C GLN A 422 50.34 -8.97 55.72
N LYS A 423 51.53 -8.39 55.47
CA LYS A 423 52.82 -8.92 55.95
C LYS A 423 53.54 -7.84 56.74
N GLU A 424 53.63 -8.05 58.05
CA GLU A 424 54.42 -7.22 58.97
C GLU A 424 55.71 -7.96 59.35
N LEU A 425 56.86 -7.35 59.07
CA LEU A 425 58.17 -7.91 59.41
C LEU A 425 59.14 -6.82 59.86
N GLY A 426 59.70 -7.01 61.05
CA GLY A 426 60.83 -6.23 61.57
C GLY A 426 60.79 -6.08 63.08
N PHE A 427 61.72 -5.27 63.61
CA PHE A 427 61.77 -4.92 65.01
C PHE A 427 61.19 -3.52 65.21
N ARG A 428 60.24 -3.39 66.14
CA ARG A 428 59.81 -2.09 66.65
C ARG A 428 60.65 -1.74 67.87
N TRP A 429 61.23 -0.55 67.85
CA TRP A 429 62.15 -0.05 68.86
C TRP A 429 61.47 1.03 69.68
N PHE A 430 61.47 0.86 71.01
CA PHE A 430 60.85 1.78 71.95
C PHE A 430 61.89 2.37 72.89
N SER A 431 61.80 3.67 73.16
CA SER A 431 62.53 4.35 74.21
C SER A 431 61.52 5.03 75.13
N ASN A 432 61.61 4.80 76.45
CA ASN A 432 60.72 5.40 77.45
C ASN A 432 59.20 5.30 77.11
N ALA A 433 58.82 4.19 76.46
CA ALA A 433 57.48 3.84 75.93
C ALA A 433 57.02 4.50 74.61
N GLU A 434 57.83 5.34 73.95
CA GLU A 434 57.51 5.92 72.64
C GLU A 434 58.18 5.13 71.49
N GLU A 435 57.48 4.94 70.36
CA GLU A 435 57.94 4.13 69.21
C GLU A 435 58.77 4.99 68.24
N GLY A 436 60.06 4.66 68.07
CA GLY A 436 60.90 5.20 67.01
C GLY A 436 61.81 6.39 67.35
N GLU A 437 61.59 7.11 68.45
CA GLU A 437 62.59 8.09 68.92
C GLU A 437 63.67 7.38 69.77
N LEU A 438 64.94 7.59 69.42
CA LEU A 438 66.09 7.12 70.18
C LEU A 438 66.78 8.28 70.87
N THR A 439 66.14 8.79 71.93
CA THR A 439 66.66 9.83 72.81
C THR A 439 67.86 9.30 73.63
N ILE A 440 69.02 9.20 72.99
CA ILE A 440 70.30 9.04 73.68
C ILE A 440 70.55 10.36 74.43
N GLY A 441 70.61 10.29 75.76
CA GLY A 441 70.39 11.43 76.66
C GLY A 441 71.21 12.69 76.37
N GLU A 442 70.61 13.84 76.66
CA GLU A 442 71.16 15.19 76.44
C GLU A 442 72.55 15.34 77.10
N LEU A 443 73.57 15.61 76.29
CA LEU A 443 74.96 15.63 76.74
C LEU A 443 75.36 17.01 77.29
N THR A 444 74.79 17.40 78.43
CA THR A 444 75.14 18.65 79.11
C THR A 444 76.60 18.64 79.57
N LEU A 445 77.40 19.66 79.21
CA LEU A 445 78.77 19.88 79.72
C LEU A 445 78.73 20.36 81.18
N GLY A 446 78.28 19.49 82.09
CA GLY A 446 78.04 19.81 83.50
C GLY A 446 77.91 18.62 84.45
N GLY A 447 77.98 17.37 83.96
CA GLY A 447 77.94 16.16 84.78
C GLY A 447 76.56 15.50 84.95
N SER A 448 76.56 14.32 85.58
CA SER A 448 75.43 13.38 85.72
C SER A 448 74.83 12.83 84.41
N LEU A 449 75.34 11.67 83.97
CA LEU A 449 74.72 10.86 82.93
C LEU A 449 73.60 9.99 83.52
N GLU A 450 72.42 10.57 83.78
CA GLU A 450 71.24 9.77 84.16
C GLU A 450 70.79 8.89 82.99
N ARG A 451 71.02 7.58 83.10
CA ARG A 451 70.67 6.57 82.09
C ARG A 451 69.17 6.27 82.06
N ARG A 452 68.35 7.27 81.73
CA ARG A 452 66.89 7.17 81.51
C ARG A 452 66.57 6.71 80.08
N GLY A 453 66.84 5.43 79.81
CA GLY A 453 66.52 4.80 78.53
C GLY A 453 66.70 3.29 78.59
N LEU A 454 65.61 2.56 78.85
CA LEU A 454 65.51 1.14 78.50
C LEU A 454 65.03 1.07 77.05
N ILE A 455 65.92 0.65 76.16
CA ILE A 455 65.58 0.37 74.76
C ILE A 455 64.92 -1.01 74.73
N GLU A 456 63.63 -1.05 74.40
CA GLU A 456 62.89 -2.31 74.22
C GLU A 456 62.74 -2.60 72.72
N ALA A 457 63.03 -3.84 72.31
CA ALA A 457 62.90 -4.29 70.93
C ALA A 457 61.82 -5.38 70.84
N LYS A 458 60.73 -5.11 70.12
CA LYS A 458 59.67 -6.08 69.86
C LYS A 458 59.72 -6.54 68.41
N LEU A 459 60.12 -7.81 68.20
CA LEU A 459 59.99 -8.47 66.91
C LEU A 459 58.50 -8.70 66.60
N LYS A 460 58.01 -8.18 65.48
CA LYS A 460 56.72 -8.59 64.92
C LYS A 460 56.97 -9.20 63.55
N ALA A 461 56.58 -10.47 63.42
CA ALA A 461 56.64 -11.26 62.20
C ALA A 461 55.27 -11.94 62.04
N LEU A 462 54.39 -11.32 61.26
CA LEU A 462 53.01 -11.75 61.07
C LEU A 462 52.67 -11.70 59.59
N ALA A 463 52.12 -12.80 59.08
CA ALA A 463 51.46 -12.86 57.78
C ALA A 463 49.99 -13.22 58.00
N THR A 464 49.09 -12.45 57.43
CA THR A 464 47.65 -12.68 57.43
C THR A 464 47.18 -12.68 55.98
N GLU A 465 46.43 -13.70 55.60
CA GLU A 465 45.80 -13.83 54.28
C GLU A 465 44.30 -14.08 54.51
N ASN A 466 43.45 -13.21 53.96
CA ASN A 466 42.01 -13.28 54.04
C ASN A 466 41.41 -13.43 52.64
N LYS A 467 40.30 -14.16 52.54
CA LYS A 467 39.58 -14.34 51.27
C LYS A 467 38.08 -14.22 51.49
N ILE A 468 37.47 -13.21 50.88
CA ILE A 468 36.03 -12.97 50.92
C ILE A 468 35.47 -13.28 49.53
N ASN A 469 34.39 -14.07 49.49
CA ASN A 469 33.59 -14.32 48.30
C ASN A 469 32.19 -13.72 48.53
N ILE A 470 31.71 -12.85 47.63
CA ILE A 470 30.32 -12.37 47.62
C ILE A 470 29.63 -12.94 46.39
N LEU A 471 28.43 -13.51 46.57
CA LEU A 471 27.70 -14.26 45.54
C LEU A 471 26.26 -13.77 45.41
N SER A 472 25.95 -13.13 44.28
CA SER A 472 24.58 -12.79 43.87
C SER A 472 24.19 -13.60 42.64
N ASN A 473 22.98 -14.16 42.62
CA ASN A 473 22.45 -14.94 41.48
C ASN A 473 21.03 -14.49 41.05
N PRO A 474 20.86 -13.23 40.59
CA PRO A 474 19.61 -12.78 40.00
C PRO A 474 19.22 -13.58 38.74
N LYS A 475 17.91 -13.78 38.54
CA LYS A 475 17.34 -14.42 37.36
C LYS A 475 16.14 -13.63 36.85
N VAL A 476 15.92 -13.61 35.54
CA VAL A 476 14.76 -12.98 34.91
C VAL A 476 14.32 -13.73 33.66
N LEU A 477 13.02 -13.68 33.38
CA LEU A 477 12.41 -14.25 32.19
C LEU A 477 11.94 -13.08 31.29
N THR A 478 12.29 -13.12 30.01
CA THR A 478 11.85 -12.11 29.03
C THR A 478 11.47 -12.76 27.71
N LEU A 479 10.84 -12.00 26.83
CA LEU A 479 10.62 -12.38 25.44
C LEU A 479 11.84 -12.02 24.59
N ASP A 480 12.01 -12.75 23.50
CA ASP A 480 13.02 -12.45 22.48
C ASP A 480 12.93 -10.99 22.00
N GLY A 481 14.08 -10.31 21.93
CA GLY A 481 14.17 -8.90 21.55
C GLY A 481 13.69 -7.87 22.60
N LYS A 482 13.05 -8.27 23.70
CA LYS A 482 12.53 -7.36 24.74
C LYS A 482 13.47 -7.25 25.95
N THR A 483 13.72 -6.02 26.41
CA THR A 483 14.61 -5.73 27.53
C THR A 483 14.01 -6.12 28.87
N ALA A 484 14.76 -6.90 29.66
CA ALA A 484 14.49 -7.13 31.07
C ALA A 484 15.37 -6.25 31.96
N VAL A 485 14.82 -5.84 33.10
CA VAL A 485 15.54 -5.10 34.15
C VAL A 485 15.39 -5.86 35.47
N ILE A 486 16.50 -6.03 36.18
CA ILE A 486 16.56 -6.53 37.56
C ILE A 486 17.22 -5.44 38.39
N ASP A 487 16.58 -5.06 39.48
CA ASP A 487 17.17 -4.20 40.51
C ASP A 487 17.09 -4.93 41.86
N SER A 488 18.23 -5.05 42.55
CA SER A 488 18.36 -5.84 43.77
C SER A 488 19.33 -5.15 44.72
N GLY A 489 18.78 -4.38 45.66
CA GLY A 489 19.56 -3.51 46.53
C GLY A 489 18.82 -3.05 47.78
N LYS A 490 19.37 -2.02 48.42
CA LYS A 490 18.80 -1.31 49.57
C LYS A 490 19.01 0.19 49.35
N GLN A 491 18.05 0.99 49.78
CA GLN A 491 18.17 2.45 49.74
C GLN A 491 18.83 2.94 51.04
N ILE A 492 19.85 3.79 50.92
CA ILE A 492 20.43 4.50 52.07
C ILE A 492 19.92 5.95 52.11
N PRO A 493 19.52 6.48 53.28
CA PRO A 493 19.16 7.89 53.43
C PRO A 493 20.42 8.74 53.67
N ILE A 494 20.68 9.72 52.81
CA ILE A 494 21.71 10.75 53.01
C ILE A 494 21.00 12.07 53.32
N GLN A 495 21.38 12.74 54.42
CA GLN A 495 20.83 14.06 54.75
C GLN A 495 21.73 15.17 54.16
N GLU A 496 21.26 15.78 53.07
CA GLU A 496 21.90 16.88 52.37
C GLU A 496 21.43 18.22 53.01
N GLU A 497 22.35 19.18 53.21
CA GLU A 497 22.03 20.52 53.71
C GLU A 497 21.92 21.51 52.54
N VAL A 498 20.69 21.86 52.19
CA VAL A 498 20.38 22.81 51.11
C VAL A 498 20.23 24.21 51.68
N ILE A 499 20.99 25.17 51.18
CA ILE A 499 20.82 26.59 51.52
C ILE A 499 19.72 27.16 50.62
N ASP A 500 18.62 27.61 51.23
CA ASP A 500 17.51 28.26 50.52
C ASP A 500 17.91 29.69 50.08
N ASN A 501 17.16 30.30 49.15
CA ASN A 501 17.43 31.65 48.62
C ASN A 501 17.43 32.75 49.71
N GLU A 502 16.83 32.48 50.86
CA GLU A 502 16.83 33.37 52.05
C GLU A 502 17.99 33.07 53.02
N GLY A 503 19.00 32.30 52.61
CA GLY A 503 20.19 31.96 53.42
C GLY A 503 19.93 30.96 54.54
N ARG A 504 18.76 30.31 54.60
CA ARG A 504 18.42 29.32 55.63
C ARG A 504 18.91 27.94 55.24
N ILE A 505 19.56 27.25 56.17
CA ILE A 505 19.96 25.85 56.02
C ILE A 505 18.74 24.94 56.21
N ARG A 506 18.37 24.20 55.17
CA ARG A 506 17.28 23.22 55.16
C ARG A 506 17.85 21.81 54.99
N ARG A 507 17.61 20.95 55.97
CA ARG A 507 17.97 19.52 55.90
C ARG A 507 16.95 18.76 55.08
N THR A 508 17.43 18.07 54.04
CA THR A 508 16.62 17.24 53.13
C THR A 508 17.20 15.83 53.13
N VAL A 509 16.36 14.80 53.19
CA VAL A 509 16.81 13.40 53.11
C VAL A 509 16.66 12.92 51.67
N THR A 510 17.79 12.65 51.04
CA THR A 510 17.90 12.14 49.68
C THR A 510 18.29 10.67 49.75
N TRP A 511 17.43 9.79 49.25
CA TRP A 511 17.72 8.36 49.18
C TRP A 511 18.66 8.06 48.01
N LYS A 512 19.61 7.14 48.20
CA LYS A 512 20.48 6.59 47.15
C LYS A 512 20.39 5.07 47.14
N ASP A 513 20.23 4.49 45.96
CA ASP A 513 20.14 3.03 45.79
C ASP A 513 21.53 2.39 45.79
N VAL A 514 21.70 1.30 46.55
CA VAL A 514 22.96 0.55 46.67
C VAL A 514 22.66 -0.94 46.50
N GLY A 515 23.20 -1.56 45.46
CA GLY A 515 22.88 -2.94 45.07
C GLY A 515 23.36 -3.27 43.66
N VAL A 516 22.77 -4.31 43.07
CA VAL A 516 23.00 -4.75 41.70
C VAL A 516 21.84 -4.33 40.82
N LYS A 517 22.12 -3.57 39.77
CA LYS A 517 21.21 -3.33 38.64
C LYS A 517 21.71 -4.08 37.40
N LEU A 518 20.82 -4.80 36.75
CA LEU A 518 21.08 -5.58 35.54
C LEU A 518 20.02 -5.27 34.49
N GLU A 519 20.43 -4.73 33.35
CA GLU A 519 19.56 -4.51 32.19
C GLU A 519 20.07 -5.39 31.05
N ILE A 520 19.18 -6.20 30.46
CA ILE A 520 19.57 -7.17 29.43
C ILE A 520 18.51 -7.30 28.33
N THR A 521 18.96 -7.26 27.07
CA THR A 521 18.13 -7.46 25.89
C THR A 521 18.68 -8.64 25.09
N PRO A 522 18.08 -9.85 25.19
CA PRO A 522 18.47 -10.99 24.38
C PRO A 522 17.89 -10.88 22.96
N ARG A 523 18.56 -11.49 21.99
CA ARG A 523 18.07 -11.76 20.63
C ARG A 523 18.52 -13.16 20.19
N LEU A 524 17.58 -14.07 19.98
CA LEU A 524 17.83 -15.43 19.50
C LEU A 524 17.98 -15.44 17.97
N SER A 525 19.09 -16.01 17.50
CA SER A 525 19.37 -16.27 16.10
C SER A 525 18.88 -17.67 15.70
N SER A 526 18.61 -17.88 14.41
CA SER A 526 18.08 -19.13 13.85
C SER A 526 19.03 -20.33 13.94
N ASP A 527 20.31 -20.07 14.22
CA ASP A 527 21.35 -21.06 14.51
C ASP A 527 21.45 -21.46 16.00
N GLY A 528 20.60 -20.88 16.87
CA GLY A 528 20.59 -21.17 18.31
C GLY A 528 21.59 -20.36 19.14
N ILE A 529 22.24 -19.36 18.54
CA ILE A 529 23.05 -18.37 19.27
C ILE A 529 22.12 -17.28 19.83
N ILE A 530 22.32 -16.91 21.10
CA ILE A 530 21.70 -15.72 21.71
C ILE A 530 22.75 -14.61 21.74
N ASN A 531 22.41 -13.49 21.09
CA ASN A 531 23.08 -12.21 21.26
C ASN A 531 22.47 -11.50 22.47
N MET A 532 23.27 -11.01 23.42
CA MET A 532 22.76 -10.25 24.56
C MET A 532 23.45 -8.88 24.63
N ASP A 533 22.65 -7.83 24.53
CA ASP A 533 23.04 -6.48 24.91
C ASP A 533 22.85 -6.35 26.42
N LEU A 534 23.91 -5.96 27.12
CA LEU A 534 23.97 -5.96 28.58
C LEU A 534 24.46 -4.61 29.11
N PHE A 535 23.73 -4.07 30.10
CA PHE A 535 24.23 -3.03 30.98
C PHE A 535 24.17 -3.52 32.43
N THR A 536 25.24 -3.30 33.18
CA THR A 536 25.40 -3.74 34.56
C THR A 536 25.86 -2.58 35.42
N GLU A 537 25.34 -2.48 36.63
CA GLU A 537 25.80 -1.56 37.65
C GLU A 537 25.83 -2.26 39.01
N VAL A 538 26.96 -2.19 39.71
CA VAL A 538 27.14 -2.73 41.05
C VAL A 538 27.58 -1.59 41.96
N LYS A 539 26.66 -1.16 42.83
CA LYS A 539 26.89 -0.18 43.88
C LYS A 539 27.08 -0.90 45.21
N SER A 540 28.14 -0.58 45.94
CA SER A 540 28.42 -1.09 47.28
C SER A 540 28.79 0.02 48.26
N LEU A 541 28.63 -0.24 49.55
CA LEU A 541 29.11 0.67 50.59
C LEU A 541 30.61 0.44 50.79
N GLY A 542 31.39 1.52 50.76
CA GLY A 542 32.78 1.53 51.21
C GLY A 542 32.88 1.66 52.73
N GLU A 543 34.07 1.34 53.26
CA GLU A 543 34.38 1.48 54.69
C GLU A 543 34.70 2.94 55.10
N GLU A 544 35.00 3.80 54.12
CA GLU A 544 35.23 5.23 54.35
C GLU A 544 33.93 5.99 54.58
N PHE A 545 33.93 6.89 55.56
CA PHE A 545 32.81 7.78 55.87
C PHE A 545 33.18 9.25 55.67
N ILE A 546 32.48 9.93 54.76
CA ILE A 546 32.64 11.36 54.47
C ILE A 546 31.46 12.11 55.10
N VAL A 547 31.74 13.01 56.06
CA VAL A 547 30.73 13.77 56.82
C VAL A 547 29.66 12.85 57.47
N GLY A 548 30.05 11.63 57.86
CA GLY A 548 29.18 10.65 58.50
C GLY A 548 28.37 9.76 57.55
N TYR A 549 28.51 9.91 56.22
CA TYR A 549 27.90 9.02 55.23
C TYR A 549 28.94 8.07 54.63
N PRO A 550 28.61 6.79 54.41
CA PRO A 550 29.53 5.86 53.74
C PRO A 550 29.72 6.28 52.28
N VAL A 551 30.95 6.17 51.78
CA VAL A 551 31.24 6.32 50.35
C VAL A 551 30.51 5.23 49.57
N ILE A 552 29.81 5.59 48.49
CA ILE A 552 29.20 4.61 47.58
C ILE A 552 30.21 4.30 46.47
N ASN A 553 30.78 3.10 46.52
CA ASN A 553 31.56 2.56 45.41
C ASN A 553 30.60 2.20 44.28
N ASN A 554 30.86 2.67 43.06
CA ASN A 554 30.08 2.30 41.88
C ASN A 554 30.97 1.65 40.82
N ARG A 555 30.49 0.55 40.23
CA ARG A 555 31.17 -0.19 39.15
C ARG A 555 30.14 -0.51 38.08
N SER A 556 30.31 0.03 36.88
CA SER A 556 29.39 -0.18 35.75
C SER A 556 30.10 -0.77 34.53
N GLN A 557 29.46 -1.70 33.84
CA GLN A 557 29.96 -2.28 32.58
C GLN A 557 28.83 -2.47 31.58
N THR A 558 29.04 -1.97 30.36
CA THR A 558 28.23 -2.31 29.17
C THR A 558 28.96 -3.38 28.37
N ALA A 559 28.25 -4.41 27.90
CA ALA A 559 28.80 -5.47 27.07
C ALA A 559 27.80 -5.89 25.98
N LYS A 560 28.33 -6.38 24.85
CA LYS A 560 27.57 -7.12 23.83
C LYS A 560 28.19 -8.50 23.75
N ILE A 561 27.45 -9.55 24.07
CA ILE A 561 27.97 -10.92 24.05
C ILE A 561 27.19 -11.80 23.08
N LEU A 562 27.87 -12.81 22.52
CA LEU A 562 27.27 -13.94 21.86
C LEU A 562 27.47 -15.18 22.74
N SER A 563 26.45 -16.01 22.87
CA SER A 563 26.50 -17.27 23.61
C SER A 563 25.60 -18.31 22.94
N LYS A 564 25.91 -19.61 23.04
CA LYS A 564 24.94 -20.64 22.63
C LYS A 564 23.92 -20.89 23.74
N LEU A 565 22.76 -21.43 23.35
CA LEU A 565 21.73 -21.82 24.30
C LEU A 565 22.27 -22.76 25.39
N GLY A 566 22.06 -22.39 26.66
CA GLY A 566 22.49 -23.15 27.83
C GLY A 566 24.00 -23.09 28.16
N GLU A 567 24.84 -22.51 27.29
CA GLU A 567 26.23 -22.23 27.62
C GLU A 567 26.33 -21.07 28.63
N THR A 568 27.42 -21.05 29.41
CA THR A 568 27.66 -20.00 30.40
C THR A 568 28.85 -19.15 29.95
N THR A 569 28.59 -17.90 29.61
CA THR A 569 29.60 -16.96 29.11
C THR A 569 30.14 -16.09 30.25
N VAL A 570 31.47 -15.94 30.30
CA VAL A 570 32.16 -14.98 31.19
C VAL A 570 32.18 -13.62 30.50
N ILE A 571 31.70 -12.57 31.16
CA ILE A 571 31.51 -11.23 30.55
C ILE A 571 32.65 -10.27 30.87
N GLY A 572 33.46 -10.59 31.88
CA GLY A 572 34.65 -9.84 32.24
C GLY A 572 35.03 -10.04 33.70
N GLY A 573 36.21 -9.51 34.04
CA GLY A 573 36.68 -9.37 35.41
C GLY A 573 37.09 -7.92 35.65
N LEU A 574 36.40 -7.20 36.54
CA LEU A 574 36.88 -5.90 37.02
C LEU A 574 37.90 -6.14 38.13
N ILE A 575 39.19 -6.03 37.78
CA ILE A 575 40.32 -6.23 38.70
C ILE A 575 40.77 -4.87 39.24
N SER A 576 40.72 -4.71 40.56
CA SER A 576 41.50 -3.70 41.29
C SER A 576 42.62 -4.41 42.05
N SER A 577 43.81 -3.81 42.08
CA SER A 577 44.92 -4.28 42.92
C SER A 577 45.65 -3.08 43.51
N GLU A 578 45.65 -3.00 44.84
CA GLU A 578 46.40 -2.00 45.60
C GLU A 578 47.53 -2.69 46.37
N GLU A 579 48.70 -2.05 46.44
CA GLU A 579 49.84 -2.54 47.19
C GLU A 579 50.55 -1.38 47.91
N THR A 580 50.45 -1.36 49.24
CA THR A 580 51.00 -0.31 50.10
C THR A 580 52.19 -0.88 50.88
N GLU A 581 53.41 -0.40 50.64
CA GLU A 581 54.58 -0.73 51.47
C GLU A 581 54.96 0.48 52.35
N ASN A 582 54.66 0.37 53.65
CA ASN A 582 55.04 1.35 54.65
C ASN A 582 56.32 0.87 55.37
N ILE A 583 57.41 1.64 55.24
CA ILE A 583 58.70 1.35 55.86
C ILE A 583 58.97 2.38 56.95
N ARG A 584 58.67 2.04 58.21
CA ARG A 584 59.17 2.79 59.37
C ARG A 584 60.65 2.45 59.54
N ARG A 585 61.51 3.46 59.76
CA ARG A 585 62.96 3.25 59.90
C ARG A 585 63.59 4.30 60.79
N ILE A 586 64.60 3.89 61.55
CA ILE A 586 65.42 4.83 62.34
C ILE A 586 66.42 5.52 61.39
N PRO A 587 66.50 6.87 61.34
CA PRO A 587 67.51 7.58 60.55
C PRO A 587 68.93 7.16 60.93
N ILE A 588 69.87 7.19 59.97
CA ILE A 588 71.27 6.78 60.10
C ILE A 588 71.44 5.25 60.35
N LEU A 589 70.87 4.68 61.42
CA LEU A 589 71.04 3.27 61.77
C LEU A 589 70.46 2.30 60.71
N SER A 590 69.38 2.70 60.02
CA SER A 590 68.77 1.88 58.95
C SER A 590 69.59 1.81 57.65
N GLU A 591 70.68 2.56 57.54
CA GLU A 591 71.54 2.65 56.35
C GLU A 591 72.89 1.95 56.53
N ILE A 592 73.16 1.41 57.73
CA ILE A 592 74.37 0.62 58.01
C ILE A 592 74.37 -0.67 57.17
N PRO A 593 75.45 -0.97 56.39
CA PRO A 593 75.56 -2.23 55.66
C PRO A 593 75.41 -3.46 56.57
N ILE A 594 74.78 -4.52 56.06
CA ILE A 594 74.47 -5.79 56.75
C ILE A 594 73.43 -5.65 57.89
N PHE A 595 73.54 -4.65 58.76
CA PHE A 595 72.71 -4.53 59.98
C PHE A 595 71.49 -3.60 59.85
N GLY A 596 71.45 -2.71 58.85
CA GLY A 596 70.42 -1.69 58.71
C GLY A 596 68.98 -2.21 58.58
N GLU A 597 68.78 -3.47 58.18
CA GLU A 597 67.45 -4.08 58.09
C GLU A 597 66.80 -4.35 59.46
N ILE A 598 67.60 -4.49 60.53
CA ILE A 598 67.10 -4.66 61.91
C ILE A 598 66.49 -3.33 62.43
N PHE A 599 66.90 -2.20 61.86
CA PHE A 599 66.41 -0.86 62.18
C PHE A 599 65.31 -0.38 61.21
N LYS A 600 64.68 -1.32 60.48
CA LYS A 600 63.50 -1.11 59.64
C LYS A 600 62.36 -1.99 60.14
N PHE A 601 61.15 -1.46 60.00
CA PHE A 601 59.90 -2.18 60.22
C PHE A 601 59.03 -2.01 58.97
N ARG A 602 58.84 -3.11 58.22
CA ARG A 602 58.06 -3.12 56.99
C ARG A 602 56.66 -3.63 57.27
N THR A 603 55.66 -2.83 56.88
CA THR A 603 54.26 -3.25 56.76
C THR A 603 53.92 -3.24 55.28
N LYS A 604 53.67 -4.41 54.70
CA LYS A 604 53.27 -4.57 53.30
C LYS A 604 51.84 -5.08 53.24
N ASN A 605 50.93 -4.20 52.83
CA ASN A 605 49.53 -4.51 52.60
C ASN A 605 49.32 -4.70 51.10
N LYS A 606 48.56 -5.71 50.71
CA LYS A 606 48.14 -5.95 49.34
C LYS A 606 46.68 -6.37 49.33
N SER A 607 45.81 -5.59 48.69
CA SER A 607 44.43 -6.01 48.42
C SER A 607 44.27 -6.21 46.92
N ARG A 608 43.63 -7.31 46.52
CA ARG A 608 43.16 -7.53 45.14
C ARG A 608 41.69 -7.88 45.19
N THR A 609 40.87 -7.06 44.53
CA THR A 609 39.44 -7.29 44.37
C THR A 609 39.15 -7.61 42.91
N GLU A 610 38.41 -8.67 42.65
CA GLU A 610 38.09 -9.14 41.30
C GLU A 610 36.61 -9.50 41.20
N VAL A 611 35.84 -8.71 40.45
CA VAL A 611 34.41 -8.94 40.21
C VAL A 611 34.24 -9.68 38.89
N ILE A 612 33.88 -10.96 38.95
CA ILE A 612 33.63 -11.83 37.80
C ILE A 612 32.11 -11.92 37.57
N MET A 613 31.68 -11.76 36.32
CA MET A 613 30.29 -11.98 35.92
C MET A 613 30.15 -13.14 34.93
N LEU A 614 29.23 -14.05 35.24
CA LEU A 614 28.82 -15.19 34.41
C LEU A 614 27.36 -15.00 34.03
N ILE A 615 26.99 -15.21 32.76
CA ILE A 615 25.57 -15.28 32.34
C ILE A 615 25.31 -16.59 31.60
N THR A 616 24.17 -17.21 31.93
CA THR A 616 23.61 -18.40 31.27
C THR A 616 22.23 -18.02 30.72
N ALA A 617 21.98 -18.27 29.43
CA ALA A 617 20.68 -17.99 28.80
C ALA A 617 20.03 -19.29 28.30
N ASN A 618 18.79 -19.55 28.72
CA ASN A 618 18.04 -20.76 28.43
C ASN A 618 16.70 -20.42 27.77
N LYS A 619 16.33 -21.14 26.71
CA LYS A 619 15.00 -21.01 26.08
C LYS A 619 13.97 -21.73 26.95
N ILE A 620 12.83 -21.09 27.15
CA ILE A 620 11.65 -21.69 27.77
C ILE A 620 10.57 -21.80 26.68
N ASP A 621 10.20 -23.03 26.36
CA ASP A 621 9.08 -23.34 25.46
C ASP A 621 7.77 -23.49 26.26
N TYR A 622 6.65 -23.08 25.66
CA TYR A 622 5.32 -22.97 26.29
C TYR A 622 4.17 -23.31 25.33
#